data_AF-A0A8T3LRW3-F1
#
_entry.id   AF-A0A8T3LRW3-F1
#
_cell.length_a   1.000
_cell.length_b   1.000
_cell.length_c   1.000
_cell.angle_alpha   90.00
_cell.angle_beta   90.00
_cell.angle_gamma   90.00
#
_symmetry.space_group_name_H-M   'P 1'
#
loop_
_entity.id
_entity.type
_entity.pdbx_description
1 polymer ?
#
loop_
_entity_poly.entity_id
_entity_poly.type
_entity_poly.pdbx_seq_one_letter_code
_entity_poly.pdbx_strand_id
1 'polypeptide(L)'
;MSVQNGRAFNDWLRAQLKAKKMSQRQLAQQSGVDHSTISRLVRSDRTPSLGTATKLAKGLREVRDEADTPHYFGLLASSTSHPTARVEYALRADDVLAEAQVRQVMEYYLALRMRRLSSRPLGVTLPERSASQRPLADRSLTKRN
;
A
#
# COMPACT_ATOMS: atom_id res chain seq x y z
N MET A 1 6.80 -15.03 16.38
CA MET A 1 6.36 -13.62 16.29
C MET A 1 7.41 -12.68 15.66
N SER A 2 8.73 -12.91 15.76
CA SER A 2 9.76 -12.01 15.18
C SER A 2 9.94 -12.10 13.66
N VAL A 3 9.81 -13.29 13.06
CA VAL A 3 10.07 -13.51 11.61
C VAL A 3 9.12 -12.72 10.70
N GLN A 4 7.88 -12.52 11.17
CA GLN A 4 6.85 -11.78 10.44
C GLN A 4 7.17 -10.28 10.36
N ASN A 5 7.81 -9.73 11.39
CA ASN A 5 8.26 -8.34 11.43
C ASN A 5 9.45 -8.09 10.48
N GLY A 6 10.31 -9.09 10.25
CA GLY A 6 11.42 -9.00 9.30
C GLY A 6 10.94 -8.86 7.86
N ARG A 7 9.99 -9.70 7.44
CA ARG A 7 9.34 -9.58 6.12
C ARG A 7 8.65 -8.24 5.92
N ALA A 8 7.84 -7.82 6.90
CA ALA A 8 7.14 -6.54 6.84
C ALA A 8 8.10 -5.35 6.69
N PHE A 9 9.24 -5.36 7.40
CA PHE A 9 10.26 -4.32 7.26
C PHE A 9 10.91 -4.32 5.86
N ASN A 10 11.23 -5.49 5.32
CA ASN A 10 11.86 -5.60 4.01
C ASN A 10 10.94 -5.15 2.88
N ASP A 11 9.67 -5.53 2.96
CA ASP A 11 8.64 -5.11 2.01
C ASP A 11 8.43 -3.60 2.07
N TRP A 12 8.38 -3.04 3.29
CA TRP A 12 8.35 -1.60 3.51
C TRP A 12 9.58 -0.91 2.92
N LEU A 13 10.79 -1.43 3.13
CA LEU A 13 12.03 -0.86 2.62
C LEU A 13 12.07 -0.86 1.09
N ARG A 14 11.62 -1.94 0.46
CA ARG A 14 11.49 -2.05 -1.02
C ARG A 14 10.48 -1.04 -1.57
N ALA A 15 9.31 -0.93 -0.93
CA ALA A 15 8.28 0.01 -1.33
C ALA A 15 8.79 1.47 -1.24
N GLN A 16 9.54 1.80 -0.18
CA GLN A 16 10.07 3.15 0.01
C GLN A 16 11.15 3.52 -1.01
N LEU A 17 12.09 2.60 -1.31
CA LEU A 17 13.09 2.80 -2.36
C LEU A 17 12.44 3.00 -3.74
N LYS A 18 11.40 2.21 -4.05
CA LYS A 18 10.63 2.34 -5.29
C LYS A 18 9.90 3.68 -5.38
N ALA A 19 9.22 4.08 -4.29
CA ALA A 19 8.50 5.36 -4.23
C ALA A 19 9.44 6.56 -4.43
N LYS A 20 10.67 6.48 -3.90
CA LYS A 20 11.69 7.53 -4.02
C LYS A 20 12.59 7.43 -5.26
N LYS A 21 12.36 6.45 -6.14
CA LYS A 21 13.25 6.15 -7.29
C LYS A 21 14.73 6.08 -6.88
N MET A 22 14.97 5.51 -5.72
CA MET A 22 16.25 5.57 -5.03
C MET A 22 16.90 4.19 -5.00
N SER A 23 18.19 4.14 -5.31
CA SER A 23 18.96 2.90 -5.25
C SER A 23 19.40 2.57 -3.82
N GLN A 24 19.61 1.28 -3.54
CA GLN A 24 20.19 0.85 -2.27
C GLN A 24 21.59 1.43 -2.01
N ARG A 25 22.34 1.80 -3.06
CA ARG A 25 23.65 2.46 -2.94
C ARG A 25 23.50 3.90 -2.45
N GLN A 26 22.55 4.64 -3.01
CA GLN A 26 22.20 5.98 -2.52
C GLN A 26 21.71 5.92 -1.07
N LEU A 27 20.95 4.88 -0.70
CA LEU A 27 20.49 4.72 0.68
C LEU A 27 21.65 4.44 1.62
N ALA A 28 22.60 3.61 1.20
CA ALA A 28 23.80 3.34 1.99
C ALA A 28 24.57 4.63 2.29
N GLN A 29 24.77 5.46 1.25
CA GLN A 29 25.49 6.72 1.37
C GLN A 29 24.81 7.70 2.34
N GLN A 30 23.47 7.76 2.35
CA GLN A 30 22.73 8.71 3.19
C GLN A 30 22.46 8.21 4.61
N SER A 31 22.23 6.90 4.78
CA SER A 31 21.95 6.32 6.09
C SER A 31 23.22 6.04 6.91
N GLY A 32 24.39 6.08 6.28
CA GLY A 32 25.65 5.63 6.88
C GLY A 32 25.67 4.13 7.19
N VAL A 33 24.76 3.37 6.59
CA VAL A 33 24.70 1.90 6.71
C VAL A 33 25.31 1.30 5.45
N ASP A 34 26.19 0.31 5.61
CA ASP A 34 26.87 -0.30 4.47
C ASP A 34 25.88 -0.94 3.47
N HIS A 35 26.19 -0.79 2.18
CA HIS A 35 25.37 -1.32 1.09
C HIS A 35 25.18 -2.85 1.19
N SER A 36 26.19 -3.59 1.64
CA SER A 36 26.09 -5.04 1.83
C SER A 36 25.07 -5.39 2.92
N THR A 37 24.96 -4.57 3.97
CA THR A 37 23.98 -4.75 5.05
C THR A 37 22.56 -4.52 4.55
N ILE A 38 22.35 -3.49 3.74
CA ILE A 38 21.06 -3.19 3.10
C ILE A 38 20.67 -4.31 2.13
N SER A 39 21.60 -4.76 1.29
CA SER A 39 21.38 -5.85 0.33
C SER A 39 21.00 -7.16 1.04
N ARG A 40 21.67 -7.49 2.16
CA ARG A 40 21.32 -8.65 2.99
C ARG A 40 19.94 -8.52 3.61
N LEU A 41 19.58 -7.36 4.15
CA LEU A 41 18.25 -7.12 4.72
C LEU A 41 17.17 -7.29 3.65
N VAL A 42 17.33 -6.68 2.48
CA VAL A 42 16.34 -6.78 1.41
C VAL A 42 16.16 -8.21 0.88
N ARG A 43 17.21 -9.03 0.89
CA ARG A 43 17.17 -10.42 0.40
C ARG A 43 16.79 -11.46 1.45
N SER A 44 16.96 -11.19 2.73
CA SER A 44 16.74 -12.16 3.81
C SER A 44 15.60 -11.72 4.71
N ASP A 45 14.75 -12.64 5.17
CA ASP A 45 13.66 -12.35 6.14
C ASP A 45 14.16 -12.01 7.55
N ARG A 46 15.39 -11.51 7.69
CA ARG A 46 15.97 -11.15 8.96
C ARG A 46 15.40 -9.84 9.46
N THR A 47 15.02 -9.83 10.73
CA THR A 47 14.73 -8.61 11.46
C THR A 47 16.02 -7.81 11.66
N PRO A 48 16.14 -6.58 11.14
CA PRO A 48 17.24 -5.69 11.50
C PRO A 48 17.20 -5.36 12.99
N SER A 49 18.35 -4.95 13.54
CA SER A 49 18.34 -4.29 14.85
C SER A 49 17.60 -2.96 14.76
N LEU A 50 17.03 -2.52 15.90
CA LEU A 50 16.35 -1.23 16.00
C LEU A 50 17.24 -0.07 15.52
N GLY A 51 18.51 -0.06 15.93
CA GLY A 51 19.46 0.97 15.51
C GLY A 51 19.70 1.01 14.00
N THR A 52 19.80 -0.15 13.34
CA THR A 52 19.97 -0.21 11.89
C THR A 52 18.69 0.22 11.16
N ALA A 53 17.52 -0.21 11.65
CA ALA A 53 16.23 0.21 11.11
C ALA A 53 16.05 1.74 11.20
N THR A 54 16.41 2.34 12.33
CA THR A 54 16.33 3.80 12.54
C THR A 54 17.28 4.57 11.63
N LYS A 55 18.52 4.09 11.43
CA LYS A 55 19.48 4.72 10.50
C LYS A 55 18.99 4.69 9.05
N LEU A 56 18.47 3.56 8.61
CA LEU A 56 17.87 3.44 7.27
C LEU A 56 16.64 4.34 7.12
N ALA A 57 15.77 4.38 8.12
CA ALA A 57 14.62 5.27 8.13
C ALA A 57 15.03 6.75 8.10
N LYS A 58 16.12 7.14 8.77
CA LYS A 58 16.68 8.50 8.72
C LYS A 58 17.24 8.84 7.34
N GLY A 59 18.04 7.96 6.74
CA GLY A 59 18.58 8.18 5.38
C GLY A 59 17.48 8.31 4.31
N LEU A 60 16.34 7.65 4.50
CA LEU A 60 15.16 7.82 3.63
C LEU A 60 14.45 9.17 3.83
N ARG A 61 14.63 9.84 4.97
CA ARG A 61 14.02 11.15 5.28
C ARG A 61 14.83 12.32 4.77
N GLU A 62 16.16 12.30 4.83
CA GLU A 62 17.00 13.46 4.47
C GLU A 62 16.86 13.90 2.99
N VAL A 63 16.44 13.01 2.08
CA VAL A 63 16.07 13.41 0.69
C VAL A 63 14.82 14.30 0.63
N ARG A 64 14.10 14.43 1.74
CA ARG A 64 12.92 15.29 1.88
C ARG A 64 13.28 16.67 2.46
N ASP A 65 14.50 16.87 2.95
CA ASP A 65 14.89 18.08 3.72
C ASP A 65 15.42 19.27 2.88
N GLU A 66 15.25 19.27 1.56
CA GLU A 66 15.33 20.53 0.78
C GLU A 66 13.97 21.24 0.67
N ALA A 67 12.87 20.62 1.13
CA ALA A 67 11.56 21.27 1.14
C ALA A 67 10.72 20.78 2.32
N ASP A 68 10.79 21.52 3.42
CA ASP A 68 9.82 21.57 4.51
C ASP A 68 9.46 20.23 5.20
N THR A 69 9.76 20.12 6.50
CA THR A 69 8.76 20.34 7.58
C THR A 69 9.23 19.67 8.90
N PRO A 70 9.29 20.40 10.03
CA PRO A 70 9.54 19.82 11.35
C PRO A 70 8.34 18.99 11.89
N HIS A 71 8.67 17.97 12.71
CA HIS A 71 7.89 17.45 13.85
C HIS A 71 6.59 16.62 13.70
N TYR A 72 6.04 16.32 12.52
CA TYR A 72 4.79 15.52 12.43
C TYR A 72 4.94 14.01 12.13
N PHE A 73 6.14 13.42 12.30
CA PHE A 73 6.43 12.12 11.67
C PHE A 73 5.86 10.86 12.36
N GLY A 74 5.47 10.90 13.63
CA GLY A 74 4.93 9.69 14.30
C GLY A 74 3.61 9.17 13.70
N LEU A 75 2.79 10.07 13.16
CA LEU A 75 1.43 9.78 12.67
C LEU A 75 1.38 9.51 11.16
N LEU A 76 2.36 10.02 10.40
CA LEU A 76 2.33 9.96 8.93
C LEU A 76 2.73 8.59 8.33
N ALA A 77 3.55 7.81 9.05
CA ALA A 77 3.90 6.46 8.60
C ALA A 77 2.67 5.54 8.55
N SER A 78 1.76 5.65 9.52
CA SER A 78 0.45 4.99 9.47
C SER A 78 -0.49 5.65 8.45
N SER A 79 -0.40 6.97 8.27
CA SER A 79 -1.35 7.69 7.42
C SER A 79 -1.22 7.39 5.93
N THR A 80 0.00 7.12 5.44
CA THR A 80 0.23 6.78 4.02
C THR A 80 -0.33 5.42 3.61
N SER A 81 -0.47 4.49 4.57
CA SER A 81 -1.09 3.16 4.38
C SER A 81 -2.62 3.23 4.47
N HIS A 82 -3.15 4.07 5.36
CA HIS A 82 -4.58 4.16 5.60
C HIS A 82 -5.23 5.24 4.72
N PRO A 83 -6.12 4.88 3.77
CA PRO A 83 -6.71 5.84 2.83
C PRO A 83 -7.43 7.00 3.52
N THR A 84 -8.03 6.78 4.70
CA THR A 84 -8.62 7.85 5.54
C THR A 84 -7.61 8.93 5.90
N ALA A 85 -6.43 8.52 6.36
CA ALA A 85 -5.46 9.44 6.91
C ALA A 85 -4.68 10.18 5.80
N ARG A 86 -4.63 9.64 4.57
CA ARG A 86 -4.20 10.40 3.37
C ARG A 86 -5.17 11.52 3.01
N VAL A 87 -6.47 11.24 3.06
CA VAL A 87 -7.51 12.25 2.76
C VAL A 87 -7.48 13.36 3.81
N GLU A 88 -7.39 12.98 5.09
CA GLU A 88 -7.30 13.94 6.19
C GLU A 88 -6.06 14.84 6.07
N TYR A 89 -4.91 14.26 5.70
CA TYR A 89 -3.69 15.03 5.47
C TYR A 89 -3.83 16.01 4.30
N ALA A 90 -4.43 15.57 3.18
CA ALA A 90 -4.64 16.44 2.03
C ALA A 90 -5.59 17.62 2.35
N LEU A 91 -6.65 17.37 3.13
CA LEU A 91 -7.58 18.42 3.56
C LEU A 91 -6.94 19.43 4.53
N ARG A 92 -6.02 18.97 5.40
CA ARG A 92 -5.30 19.88 6.31
C ARG A 92 -4.20 20.70 5.64
N ALA A 93 -3.73 20.29 4.46
CA ALA A 93 -2.74 21.03 3.67
C ALA A 93 -3.39 22.12 2.79
N ASP A 94 -4.71 22.25 2.81
CA ASP A 94 -5.46 23.29 2.13
C ASP A 94 -5.64 24.49 3.07
N ASP A 95 -4.88 25.55 2.85
CA ASP A 95 -4.89 26.77 3.67
C ASP A 95 -6.22 27.53 3.61
N VAL A 96 -7.11 27.20 2.67
CA VAL A 96 -8.46 27.80 2.56
C VAL A 96 -9.42 27.18 3.58
N LEU A 97 -9.14 25.96 4.06
CA LEU A 97 -10.03 25.22 4.96
C LEU A 97 -9.66 25.41 6.44
N ALA A 98 -10.63 25.85 7.23
CA ALA A 98 -10.52 25.84 8.68
C ALA A 98 -10.62 24.41 9.25
N GLU A 99 -10.04 24.16 10.43
CA GLU A 99 -10.04 22.84 11.06
C GLU A 99 -11.46 22.25 11.25
N ALA A 100 -12.44 23.11 11.57
CA ALA A 100 -13.84 22.72 11.69
C ALA A 100 -14.43 22.22 10.35
N GLN A 101 -14.06 22.85 9.23
CA GLN A 101 -14.50 22.46 7.89
C GLN A 101 -13.83 21.14 7.47
N VAL A 102 -12.54 20.97 7.78
CA VAL A 102 -11.83 19.70 7.57
C VAL A 102 -12.51 18.56 8.33
N ARG A 103 -12.88 18.77 9.60
CA ARG A 103 -13.61 17.79 10.41
C ARG A 103 -14.95 17.41 9.78
N GLN A 104 -15.72 18.41 9.32
CA GLN A 104 -17.01 18.18 8.66
C GLN A 104 -16.87 17.34 7.38
N VAL A 105 -15.87 17.63 6.53
CA VAL A 105 -15.62 16.84 5.31
C VAL A 105 -15.20 15.41 5.64
N MET A 106 -14.36 15.24 6.67
CA MET A 106 -13.90 13.93 7.11
C MET A 106 -15.04 13.06 7.66
N GLU A 107 -15.99 13.64 8.40
CA GLU A 107 -17.17 12.92 8.89
C GLU A 107 -18.01 12.36 7.73
N TYR A 108 -18.29 13.19 6.72
CA TYR A 108 -19.01 12.76 5.53
C TYR A 108 -18.27 11.66 4.75
N TYR A 109 -16.96 11.82 4.57
CA TYR A 109 -16.10 10.83 3.92
C TYR A 109 -16.14 9.48 4.66
N LEU A 110 -16.03 9.49 5.98
CA LEU A 110 -16.07 8.27 6.80
C LEU A 110 -17.44 7.59 6.72
N ALA A 111 -18.54 8.35 6.76
CA ALA A 111 -19.88 7.81 6.62
C ALA A 111 -20.08 7.11 5.27
N LEU A 112 -19.64 7.72 4.16
CA LEU A 112 -19.68 7.11 2.83
C LEU A 112 -18.85 5.82 2.75
N ARG A 113 -17.65 5.84 3.35
CA ARG A 113 -16.73 4.70 3.34
C ARG A 113 -17.27 3.53 4.15
N MET A 114 -17.83 3.77 5.33
CA MET A 114 -18.49 2.75 6.15
C MET A 114 -19.68 2.15 5.43
N ARG A 115 -20.54 2.99 4.81
CA ARG A 115 -21.68 2.52 4.03
C ARG A 115 -21.25 1.58 2.90
N ARG A 116 -20.22 1.93 2.12
CA ARG A 116 -19.73 1.06 1.03
C ARG A 116 -19.07 -0.23 1.54
N LEU A 117 -18.41 -0.19 2.69
CA LEU A 117 -17.78 -1.38 3.28
C LEU A 117 -18.86 -2.35 3.80
N SER A 118 -19.92 -1.83 4.42
CA SER A 118 -21.08 -2.60 4.87
C SER A 118 -21.96 -3.10 3.72
N SER A 119 -22.03 -2.37 2.60
CA SER A 119 -22.81 -2.76 1.41
C SER A 119 -22.05 -3.64 0.42
N ARG A 120 -20.79 -4.03 0.70
CA ARG A 120 -20.04 -4.95 -0.16
C ARG A 120 -20.62 -6.37 0.04
N PRO A 121 -21.27 -6.97 -0.96
CA PRO A 121 -21.73 -8.35 -0.84
C PRO A 121 -20.49 -9.23 -0.66
N LEU A 122 -20.50 -10.08 0.36
CA LEU A 122 -19.65 -11.26 0.39
C LEU A 122 -19.84 -11.96 -0.96
N GLY A 123 -18.76 -12.11 -1.73
CA GLY A 123 -18.82 -12.68 -3.07
C GLY A 123 -19.48 -14.06 -3.00
N VAL A 124 -20.72 -14.14 -3.47
CA VAL A 124 -21.32 -15.41 -3.86
C VAL A 124 -20.58 -15.82 -5.12
N THR A 125 -19.53 -16.61 -4.96
CA THR A 125 -18.99 -17.43 -6.03
C THR A 125 -20.08 -18.42 -6.43
N LEU A 126 -20.86 -18.06 -7.46
CA LEU A 126 -21.68 -19.03 -8.17
C LEU A 126 -20.72 -19.98 -8.89
N PRO A 127 -20.82 -21.30 -8.70
CA PRO A 127 -20.02 -22.24 -9.45
C PRO A 127 -20.37 -22.11 -10.94
N GLU A 128 -19.35 -21.90 -11.77
CA GLU A 128 -19.50 -21.96 -13.22
C GLU A 128 -20.12 -23.31 -13.60
N ARG A 129 -21.36 -23.23 -14.10
CA ARG A 129 -22.01 -24.35 -14.76
C ARG A 129 -21.33 -24.49 -16.13
N SER A 130 -20.33 -25.36 -16.21
CA SER A 130 -19.78 -25.82 -17.49
C SER A 130 -20.91 -26.45 -18.31
N ALA A 131 -21.44 -25.70 -19.28
CA ALA A 131 -22.51 -26.16 -20.16
C ALA A 131 -22.34 -25.56 -21.55
N SER A 132 -21.32 -25.99 -22.29
CA SER A 132 -21.19 -25.73 -23.73
C SER A 132 -20.39 -26.82 -24.46
N GLN A 133 -20.91 -28.04 -24.51
CA GLN A 133 -20.59 -28.97 -25.61
C GLN A 133 -21.87 -29.65 -26.11
N ARG A 134 -22.53 -29.00 -27.08
CA ARG A 134 -23.33 -29.65 -28.13
C ARG A 134 -23.33 -28.75 -29.37
N PRO A 135 -22.90 -29.24 -30.54
CA PRO A 135 -23.52 -28.90 -31.80
C PRO A 135 -24.41 -30.08 -32.23
N LEU A 136 -25.71 -29.83 -32.26
CA LEU A 136 -26.57 -29.78 -33.45
C LEU A 136 -26.72 -31.11 -34.19
N ALA A 137 -27.94 -31.62 -34.11
CA ALA A 137 -28.45 -32.76 -34.85
C ALA A 137 -28.55 -32.45 -36.35
N ASP A 138 -28.12 -33.39 -37.19
CA ASP A 138 -28.63 -33.53 -38.55
C ASP A 138 -29.59 -34.74 -38.57
N ARG A 139 -30.88 -34.45 -38.60
CA ARG A 139 -31.94 -35.39 -38.96
C ARG A 139 -32.72 -34.77 -40.10
N SER A 140 -32.38 -35.17 -41.31
CA SER A 140 -33.24 -35.00 -42.48
C SER A 140 -33.51 -36.37 -43.10
N LEU A 141 -34.49 -37.07 -42.53
CA LEU A 141 -35.21 -38.15 -43.22
C LEU A 141 -36.15 -37.50 -44.24
N THR A 142 -35.92 -37.74 -45.54
CA THR A 142 -36.97 -37.57 -46.56
C THR A 142 -37.18 -38.90 -47.27
N LYS A 143 -38.41 -39.42 -47.17
CA LYS A 143 -38.96 -40.59 -47.87
C LYS A 143 -38.96 -40.40 -49.39
N ARG A 144 -38.77 -41.47 -50.17
CA ARG A 144 -39.79 -42.07 -51.09
C ARG A 144 -39.16 -42.99 -52.14
N ASN A 145 -39.86 -44.11 -52.35
CA ASN A 145 -39.86 -45.10 -53.43
C ASN A 145 -38.68 -46.08 -53.50
#